data_AF-A0A1D1YXJ5-F1
#
_entry.id   AF-A0A1D1YXJ5-F1
#
_cell.length_a   1.000
_cell.length_b   1.000
_cell.length_c   1.000
_cell.angle_alpha   90.00
_cell.angle_beta   90.00
_cell.angle_gamma   90.00
#
_symmetry.space_group_name_H-M   'P 1'
#
loop_
_entity.id
_entity.type
_entity.pdbx_description
1 polymer ?
#
loop_
_entity_poly.entity_id
_entity_poly.type
_entity_poly.pdbx_seq_one_letter_code
_entity_poly.pdbx_strand_id
1 'polypeptide(L)'
;MAVLAQVGEVQAPPPPERVVLTPALSLEGGLAAEHRPPNLVQRLLSFFKNVRPGSDLTHFQLPPLFNMPKSQLQCYGESVYCVAQDMFSKCARGKSRMERFTSVVAWSISTTRPPIFGLAPLNPILGETHHVSKGTLNVLLEQVSHHPPVAALHATDTEENVELIWCQNPVPRFNGTSIETLILGKRQLRLH
;
A
#
# COMPACT_ATOMS: atom_id res chain seq x y z
N MET A 1 -11.49 61.86 64.59
CA MET A 1 -11.36 60.40 64.45
C MET A 1 -10.41 60.13 63.29
N ALA A 2 -9.24 59.58 63.60
CA ALA A 2 -8.25 59.16 62.62
C ALA A 2 -8.50 57.68 62.26
N VAL A 3 -8.51 57.36 60.97
CA VAL A 3 -8.44 55.98 60.47
C VAL A 3 -7.26 55.94 59.50
N LEU A 4 -6.29 55.07 59.86
CA LEU A 4 -5.04 54.84 59.14
C LEU A 4 -5.28 54.26 57.74
N ALA A 5 -4.59 54.82 56.75
CA ALA A 5 -4.36 54.16 55.46
C ALA A 5 -3.14 53.24 55.59
N GLN A 6 -3.33 51.93 55.40
CA GLN A 6 -2.23 50.98 55.25
C GLN A 6 -1.65 51.12 53.83
N VAL A 7 -0.37 51.49 53.76
CA VAL A 7 0.45 51.45 52.54
C VAL A 7 0.85 49.98 52.34
N GLY A 8 0.32 49.35 51.29
CA GLY A 8 0.73 48.00 50.88
C GLY A 8 2.07 48.05 50.16
N GLU A 9 3.04 47.27 50.63
CA GLU A 9 4.34 47.07 49.99
C GLU A 9 4.18 46.42 48.61
N VAL A 10 4.90 46.95 47.61
CA VAL A 10 4.96 46.39 46.25
C VAL A 10 5.87 45.16 46.28
N GLN A 11 5.29 43.98 46.03
CA GLN A 11 6.01 42.71 45.99
C GLN A 11 6.83 42.61 44.68
N ALA A 12 8.13 42.37 44.79
CA ALA A 12 9.03 42.21 43.64
C ALA A 12 8.65 40.96 42.80
N PRO A 13 8.86 40.97 41.47
CA PRO A 13 8.48 39.85 40.62
C PRO A 13 9.29 38.58 40.95
N PRO A 14 8.69 37.38 40.81
CA PRO A 14 9.39 36.13 41.09
C PRO A 14 10.55 35.91 40.11
N PRO A 15 11.63 35.22 40.53
CA PRO A 15 12.75 34.90 39.64
C PRO A 15 12.29 33.98 38.50
N PRO A 16 12.92 34.05 37.32
CA PRO A 16 12.51 33.25 36.17
C PRO A 16 12.66 31.75 36.47
N GLU A 17 11.62 30.98 36.18
CA GLU A 17 11.66 29.52 36.29
C GLU A 17 12.82 28.96 35.47
N ARG A 18 13.72 28.27 36.16
CA ARG A 18 14.87 27.61 35.53
C ARG A 18 14.34 26.42 34.74
N VAL A 19 14.27 26.56 33.41
CA VAL A 19 13.93 25.45 32.52
C VAL A 19 15.00 24.37 32.66
N VAL A 20 14.63 23.24 33.28
CA VAL A 20 15.47 22.05 33.37
C VAL A 20 15.01 21.08 32.30
N LEU A 21 15.87 20.83 31.30
CA LEU A 21 15.65 19.74 30.36
C LEU A 21 15.77 18.42 31.13
N THR A 22 14.64 17.72 31.26
CA THR A 22 14.64 16.34 31.76
C THR A 22 15.26 15.45 30.68
N PRO A 23 16.06 14.43 31.06
CA PRO A 23 16.55 13.43 30.12
C PRO A 23 15.37 12.81 29.37
N ALA A 24 15.58 12.49 28.09
CA ALA A 24 14.58 11.76 27.31
C ALA A 24 14.20 10.48 28.06
N LEU A 25 12.89 10.23 28.18
CA LEU A 25 12.36 9.03 28.82
C LEU A 25 12.95 7.82 28.10
N SER A 26 13.89 7.14 28.76
CA SER A 26 14.44 5.90 28.21
C SER A 26 13.36 4.83 28.31
N LEU A 27 12.87 4.40 27.14
CA LEU A 27 11.91 3.30 26.99
C LEU A 27 12.53 1.92 27.34
N GLU A 28 13.81 1.86 27.72
CA GLU A 28 14.54 0.61 27.94
C GLU A 28 14.43 0.05 29.38
N GLY A 29 13.47 0.52 30.18
CA GLY A 29 13.28 0.04 31.55
C GLY A 29 11.82 -0.18 31.91
N GLY A 30 11.25 -1.31 31.51
CA GLY A 30 9.88 -1.73 31.85
C GLY A 30 9.48 -3.01 31.12
N LEU A 31 8.24 -3.49 31.29
CA LEU A 31 7.63 -4.66 30.60
C LEU A 31 7.90 -4.73 29.08
N ALA A 32 8.27 -3.61 28.44
CA ALA A 32 8.72 -3.52 27.06
C ALA A 32 10.08 -4.22 26.80
N ALA A 33 11.01 -4.24 27.76
CA ALA A 33 12.31 -4.93 27.65
C ALA A 33 12.16 -6.46 27.72
N GLU A 34 11.12 -6.96 28.39
CA GLU A 34 10.74 -8.37 28.39
C GLU A 34 9.88 -8.77 27.18
N HIS A 35 9.37 -7.79 26.43
CA HIS A 35 8.64 -8.03 25.19
C HIS A 35 9.63 -8.31 24.04
N ARG A 36 10.27 -9.49 24.09
CA ARG A 36 10.94 -10.03 22.91
C ARG A 36 9.90 -10.01 21.79
N PRO A 37 10.10 -9.29 20.67
CA PRO A 37 9.14 -9.30 19.58
C PRO A 37 9.01 -10.76 19.17
N PRO A 38 7.87 -11.42 19.40
CA PRO A 38 7.74 -12.79 19.00
C PRO A 38 7.93 -12.85 17.50
N ASN A 39 8.63 -13.89 17.06
CA ASN A 39 9.03 -14.04 15.68
C ASN A 39 7.83 -13.77 14.76
N LEU A 40 7.91 -12.70 13.96
CA LEU A 40 6.82 -12.23 13.10
C LEU A 40 6.30 -13.35 12.21
N VAL A 41 7.20 -14.25 11.78
CA VAL A 41 6.88 -15.45 11.02
C VAL A 41 6.06 -16.45 11.84
N GLN A 42 6.41 -16.69 13.11
CA GLN A 42 5.63 -17.58 13.98
C GLN A 42 4.23 -17.02 14.25
N ARG A 43 4.10 -15.70 14.44
CA ARG A 43 2.79 -15.03 14.55
C ARG A 43 1.99 -15.16 13.26
N LEU A 44 2.60 -14.90 12.10
CA LEU A 44 1.96 -15.08 10.80
C LEU A 44 1.44 -16.52 10.61
N LEU A 45 2.31 -17.52 10.83
CA LEU A 45 1.96 -18.94 10.72
C LEU A 45 0.86 -19.34 11.72
N SER A 46 0.78 -18.69 12.88
CA SER A 46 -0.25 -18.98 13.87
C SER A 46 -1.66 -18.68 13.37
N PHE A 47 -1.85 -17.70 12.49
CA PHE A 47 -3.17 -17.38 11.92
C PHE A 47 -3.67 -18.47 10.97
N PHE A 48 -2.76 -19.23 10.36
CA PHE A 48 -3.10 -20.31 9.43
C PHE A 48 -3.30 -21.66 10.12
N LYS A 49 -3.01 -21.79 11.43
CA LYS A 49 -3.16 -23.07 12.17
C LYS A 49 -4.56 -23.67 12.10
N ASN A 50 -5.58 -22.82 12.07
CA ASN A 50 -6.99 -23.23 12.02
C ASN A 50 -7.58 -23.15 10.59
N VAL A 51 -6.78 -22.78 9.59
CA VAL A 51 -7.22 -22.71 8.20
C VAL A 51 -6.99 -24.06 7.56
N ARG A 52 -8.01 -24.61 6.90
CA ARG A 52 -7.91 -25.91 6.24
C ARG A 52 -7.26 -25.74 4.86
N PRO A 53 -6.42 -26.68 4.40
CA PRO A 53 -6.01 -26.72 3.00
C PRO A 53 -7.24 -26.70 2.08
N GLY A 54 -7.18 -25.90 1.02
CA GLY A 54 -8.29 -25.61 0.10
C GLY A 54 -9.17 -24.41 0.50
N SER A 55 -9.00 -23.84 1.70
CA SER A 55 -9.76 -22.66 2.13
C SER A 55 -9.50 -21.45 1.21
N ASP A 56 -10.59 -20.79 0.83
CA ASP A 56 -10.57 -19.47 0.19
C ASP A 56 -10.19 -18.40 1.23
N LEU A 57 -9.18 -17.59 0.91
CA LEU A 57 -8.66 -16.53 1.78
C LEU A 57 -9.16 -15.13 1.40
N THR A 58 -10.10 -15.01 0.46
CA THR A 58 -10.61 -13.71 -0.03
C THR A 58 -11.12 -12.81 1.09
N HIS A 59 -11.67 -13.40 2.15
CA HIS A 59 -12.18 -12.69 3.34
C HIS A 59 -11.32 -12.88 4.58
N PHE A 60 -10.11 -13.40 4.43
CA PHE A 60 -9.20 -13.58 5.55
C PHE A 60 -8.68 -12.23 6.04
N GLN A 61 -8.98 -11.89 7.29
CA GLN A 61 -8.54 -10.64 7.90
C GLN A 61 -7.19 -10.82 8.59
N LEU A 62 -6.16 -10.17 8.06
CA LEU A 62 -4.86 -10.07 8.72
C LEU A 62 -4.88 -8.92 9.73
N PRO A 63 -4.22 -9.06 10.90
CA PRO A 63 -4.04 -7.93 11.80
C PRO A 63 -3.31 -6.77 11.11
N PRO A 64 -3.59 -5.51 11.50
CA PRO A 64 -2.98 -4.32 10.88
C PRO A 64 -1.45 -4.33 10.81
N LEU A 65 -0.78 -5.01 11.73
CA LEU A 65 0.68 -5.17 11.74
C LEU A 65 1.23 -5.85 10.47
N PHE A 66 0.42 -6.69 9.81
CA PHE A 66 0.76 -7.40 8.59
C PHE A 66 0.21 -6.71 7.34
N ASN A 67 -0.36 -5.52 7.47
CA ASN A 67 -0.80 -4.72 6.34
C ASN A 67 0.26 -3.69 5.97
N MET A 68 0.65 -3.66 4.70
CA MET A 68 1.42 -2.54 4.17
C MET A 68 0.51 -1.30 4.05
N PRO A 69 1.06 -0.07 4.17
CA PRO A 69 0.27 1.16 4.08
C PRO A 69 -0.07 1.51 2.62
N LYS A 70 -0.64 0.55 1.88
CA LYS A 70 -1.11 0.72 0.51
C LYS A 70 -2.40 -0.06 0.29
N SER A 71 -3.31 0.52 -0.47
CA SER A 71 -4.46 -0.19 -1.03
C SER A 71 -4.00 -1.17 -2.11
N GLN A 72 -4.74 -2.27 -2.28
CA GLN A 72 -4.53 -3.18 -3.41
C GLN A 72 -4.64 -2.44 -4.76
N LEU A 73 -5.47 -1.38 -4.88
CA LEU A 73 -5.54 -0.56 -6.09
C LEU A 73 -4.21 0.15 -6.39
N GLN A 74 -3.52 0.63 -5.35
CA GLN A 74 -2.21 1.26 -5.52
C GLN A 74 -1.16 0.24 -5.97
N CYS A 75 -1.09 -0.91 -5.30
CA CYS A 75 -0.18 -2.00 -5.68
C CYS A 75 -0.41 -2.47 -7.12
N TYR A 76 -1.67 -2.51 -7.55
CA TYR A 76 -2.06 -2.89 -8.90
C TYR A 76 -1.60 -1.87 -9.95
N GLY A 77 -1.87 -0.58 -9.71
CA GLY A 77 -1.52 0.49 -10.64
C GLY A 77 -0.01 0.77 -10.74
N GLU A 78 0.77 0.49 -9.70
CA GLU A 78 2.22 0.75 -9.66
C GLU A 78 2.98 0.09 -10.82
N SER A 79 2.50 -1.05 -11.32
CA SER A 79 3.08 -1.73 -12.48
C SER A 79 3.01 -0.93 -13.79
N VAL A 80 2.13 0.08 -13.85
CA VAL A 80 1.93 0.95 -15.01
C VAL A 80 2.71 2.25 -14.88
N TYR A 81 2.61 2.95 -13.75
CA TYR A 81 3.18 4.31 -13.60
C TYR A 81 4.51 4.37 -12.83
N CYS A 82 4.82 3.37 -12.00
CA CYS A 82 5.92 3.41 -11.02
C CYS A 82 7.12 2.55 -11.44
N VAL A 83 7.57 2.74 -12.69
CA VAL A 83 8.66 1.98 -13.29
C VAL A 83 9.95 2.81 -13.38
N ALA A 84 11.09 2.20 -13.05
CA ALA A 84 12.42 2.82 -13.15
C ALA A 84 12.82 3.10 -14.61
N GLN A 85 12.23 2.37 -15.54
CA GLN A 85 12.39 2.53 -16.97
C GLN A 85 11.01 2.65 -17.60
N ASP A 86 10.87 3.57 -18.55
CA ASP A 86 9.66 3.72 -19.36
C ASP A 86 9.47 2.54 -20.31
N MET A 87 8.95 1.42 -19.79
CA MET A 87 8.69 0.18 -20.56
C MET A 87 7.32 0.21 -21.24
N PHE A 88 6.38 0.96 -20.69
CA PHE A 88 5.03 1.07 -21.24
C PHE A 88 5.03 1.80 -22.58
N SER A 89 5.62 3.00 -22.65
CA SER A 89 5.70 3.77 -23.90
C SER A 89 6.54 3.08 -24.97
N LYS A 90 7.58 2.33 -24.58
CA LYS A 90 8.37 1.49 -25.50
C LYS A 90 7.54 0.45 -26.26
N CYS A 91 6.35 0.11 -25.77
CA CYS A 91 5.43 -0.78 -26.49
C CYS A 91 4.94 -0.14 -27.79
N ALA A 92 4.69 1.19 -27.81
CA ALA A 92 4.24 1.92 -28.98
C ALA A 92 5.39 2.31 -29.92
N ARG A 93 6.55 2.71 -29.37
CA ARG A 93 7.67 3.27 -30.15
C ARG A 93 8.43 2.29 -31.06
N GLY A 94 8.13 0.99 -31.01
CA GLY A 94 8.81 -0.02 -31.85
C GLY A 94 8.51 0.13 -33.34
N LYS A 95 9.54 0.09 -34.19
CA LYS A 95 9.41 0.32 -35.64
C LYS A 95 8.71 -0.84 -36.33
N SER A 96 9.06 -2.06 -35.96
CA SER A 96 8.45 -3.27 -36.49
C SER A 96 7.38 -3.85 -35.55
N ARG A 97 6.45 -4.63 -36.12
CA ARG A 97 5.44 -5.37 -35.32
C ARG A 97 6.11 -6.31 -34.30
N MET A 98 7.24 -6.91 -34.67
CA MET A 98 7.98 -7.83 -33.81
C MET A 98 8.67 -7.10 -32.64
N GLU A 99 9.23 -5.92 -32.88
CA GLU A 99 9.79 -5.07 -31.82
C GLU A 99 8.72 -4.65 -30.82
N ARG A 100 7.56 -4.17 -31.31
CA ARG A 100 6.45 -3.80 -30.43
C ARG A 100 5.97 -4.98 -29.61
N PHE A 101 5.79 -6.15 -30.22
CA PHE A 101 5.40 -7.36 -29.51
C PHE A 101 6.44 -7.76 -28.45
N THR A 102 7.72 -7.72 -28.77
CA THR A 102 8.82 -7.98 -27.82
C THR A 102 8.76 -7.01 -26.63
N SER A 103 8.54 -5.72 -26.88
CA SER A 103 8.38 -4.71 -25.83
C SER A 103 7.16 -5.00 -24.93
N VAL A 104 6.02 -5.40 -25.51
CA VAL A 104 4.82 -5.77 -24.74
C VAL A 104 5.09 -6.98 -23.85
N VAL A 105 5.80 -7.99 -24.36
CA VAL A 105 6.17 -9.18 -23.57
C VAL A 105 7.13 -8.79 -22.44
N ALA A 106 8.16 -7.98 -22.73
CA ALA A 106 9.11 -7.52 -21.73
C ALA A 106 8.43 -6.68 -20.63
N TRP A 107 7.55 -5.75 -21.01
CA TRP A 107 6.74 -4.99 -20.06
C TRP A 107 5.84 -5.92 -19.23
N SER A 108 5.14 -6.86 -19.86
CA SER A 108 4.29 -7.84 -19.17
C SER A 108 5.06 -8.61 -18.09
N ILE A 109 6.26 -9.10 -18.41
CA ILE A 109 7.11 -9.80 -17.43
C ILE A 109 7.54 -8.84 -16.31
N SER A 110 7.88 -7.59 -16.63
CA SER A 110 8.28 -6.61 -15.61
C SER A 110 7.18 -6.31 -14.58
N THR A 111 5.90 -6.51 -14.94
CA THR A 111 4.77 -6.31 -14.03
C THR A 111 4.66 -7.38 -12.94
N THR A 112 5.36 -8.53 -13.06
CA THR A 112 5.36 -9.57 -12.04
C THR A 112 6.35 -9.22 -10.93
N ARG A 113 5.97 -8.32 -10.03
CA ARG A 113 6.78 -7.96 -8.86
C ARG A 113 6.48 -8.90 -7.70
N PRO A 114 7.49 -9.55 -7.07
CA PRO A 114 7.24 -10.34 -5.89
C PRO A 114 6.75 -9.44 -4.75
N PRO A 115 5.67 -9.82 -4.04
CA PRO A 115 5.21 -9.09 -2.87
C PRO A 115 6.25 -9.23 -1.73
N ILE A 116 6.23 -8.28 -0.80
CA ILE A 116 7.02 -8.40 0.43
C ILE A 116 6.39 -9.50 1.28
N PHE A 117 7.16 -10.53 1.62
CA PHE A 117 6.67 -11.66 2.41
C PHE A 117 6.08 -11.19 3.74
N GLY A 118 4.87 -11.68 4.05
CA GLY A 118 4.17 -11.36 5.30
C GLY A 118 3.51 -9.99 5.35
N LEU A 119 3.54 -9.20 4.27
CA LEU A 119 2.78 -7.96 4.15
C LEU A 119 1.72 -8.07 3.06
N ALA A 120 0.46 -7.89 3.44
CA ALA A 120 -0.66 -7.78 2.52
C ALA A 120 -1.05 -6.32 2.31
N PRO A 121 -1.45 -5.90 1.10
CA PRO A 121 -2.09 -4.62 0.91
C PRO A 121 -3.48 -4.59 1.56
N LEU A 122 -3.95 -3.38 1.85
CA LEU A 122 -5.30 -3.16 2.35
C LEU A 122 -6.31 -3.57 1.28
N ASN A 123 -7.35 -4.31 1.70
CA ASN A 123 -8.46 -4.69 0.84
C ASN A 123 -9.27 -3.44 0.47
N PRO A 124 -9.46 -3.14 -0.83
CA PRO A 124 -10.22 -1.97 -1.22
C PRO A 124 -11.69 -2.12 -0.86
N ILE A 125 -12.31 -1.00 -0.47
CA ILE A 125 -13.76 -0.95 -0.30
C ILE A 125 -14.44 -0.85 -1.67
N LEU A 126 -15.71 -1.25 -1.77
CA LEU A 126 -16.48 -1.09 -3.01
C LEU A 126 -16.56 0.39 -3.41
N GLY A 127 -16.26 0.69 -4.67
CA GLY A 127 -16.22 2.07 -5.18
C GLY A 127 -14.98 2.86 -4.78
N GLU A 128 -14.01 2.24 -4.08
CA GLU A 128 -12.70 2.88 -3.88
C GLU A 128 -12.04 3.15 -5.22
N THR A 129 -11.45 4.34 -5.37
CA THR A 129 -10.75 4.74 -6.59
C THR A 129 -9.30 5.12 -6.31
N HIS A 130 -8.40 4.84 -7.25
CA HIS A 130 -7.04 5.35 -7.26
C HIS A 130 -6.73 5.98 -8.62
N HIS A 131 -6.20 7.20 -8.63
CA HIS A 131 -5.91 7.94 -9.85
C HIS A 131 -4.48 8.49 -9.84
N VAL A 132 -3.79 8.36 -10.96
CA VAL A 132 -2.44 8.87 -11.16
C VAL A 132 -2.31 9.51 -12.54
N SER A 133 -1.79 10.73 -12.58
CA SER A 133 -1.33 11.40 -13.80
C SER A 133 0.18 11.58 -13.75
N LYS A 134 0.88 11.13 -14.79
CA LYS A 134 2.34 11.26 -14.95
C LYS A 134 2.65 11.70 -16.38
N GLY A 135 2.81 13.01 -16.58
CA GLY A 135 2.92 13.58 -17.92
C GLY A 135 1.62 13.35 -18.69
N THR A 136 1.71 12.67 -19.84
CA THR A 136 0.58 12.34 -20.73
C THR A 136 -0.12 11.03 -20.35
N LEU A 137 0.49 10.22 -19.49
CA LEU A 137 -0.09 9.00 -18.95
C LEU A 137 -1.08 9.33 -17.84
N ASN A 138 -2.32 8.89 -18.00
CA ASN A 138 -3.36 8.90 -16.98
C ASN A 138 -3.77 7.47 -16.66
N VAL A 139 -3.89 7.13 -15.38
CA VAL A 139 -4.27 5.81 -14.89
C VAL A 139 -5.38 5.97 -13.85
N LEU A 140 -6.53 5.37 -14.10
CA LEU A 140 -7.66 5.30 -13.18
C LEU A 140 -7.91 3.85 -12.80
N LEU A 141 -8.12 3.61 -11.51
CA LEU A 141 -8.52 2.32 -10.97
C LEU A 141 -9.75 2.47 -10.09
N GLU A 142 -10.60 1.44 -10.10
CA GLU A 142 -11.79 1.36 -9.26
C GLU A 142 -12.00 -0.08 -8.77
N GLN A 143 -12.38 -0.23 -7.51
CA GLN A 143 -12.90 -1.48 -6.99
C GLN A 143 -14.38 -1.62 -7.37
N VAL A 144 -14.65 -2.29 -8.48
CA VAL A 144 -15.99 -2.40 -9.09
C VAL A 144 -16.86 -3.53 -8.50
N SER A 145 -16.26 -4.44 -7.72
CA SER A 145 -16.99 -5.49 -7.00
C SER A 145 -16.22 -5.90 -5.73
N HIS A 146 -16.94 -6.24 -4.66
CA HIS A 146 -16.33 -6.74 -3.40
C HIS A 146 -16.53 -8.25 -3.19
N HIS A 147 -17.58 -8.85 -3.78
CA HIS A 147 -17.88 -10.28 -3.70
C HIS A 147 -18.29 -10.83 -5.08
N PRO A 148 -17.34 -11.36 -5.88
CA PRO A 148 -15.90 -11.45 -5.62
C PRO A 148 -15.19 -10.10 -5.76
N PRO A 149 -13.97 -9.94 -5.21
CA PRO A 149 -13.20 -8.71 -5.37
C PRO A 149 -12.79 -8.52 -6.84
N VAL A 150 -13.21 -7.43 -7.46
CA VAL A 150 -12.79 -7.08 -8.83
C VAL A 150 -12.31 -5.63 -8.84
N ALA A 151 -11.09 -5.44 -9.33
CA ALA A 151 -10.53 -4.13 -9.61
C ALA A 151 -10.44 -3.93 -11.13
N ALA A 152 -10.95 -2.80 -11.61
CA ALA A 152 -10.81 -2.34 -12.98
C ALA A 152 -9.74 -1.25 -13.06
N LEU A 153 -8.95 -1.25 -14.12
CA LEU A 153 -7.93 -0.26 -14.43
C LEU A 153 -8.11 0.19 -15.88
N HIS A 154 -8.13 1.50 -16.08
CA HIS A 154 -8.05 2.14 -17.39
C HIS A 154 -6.85 3.09 -17.40
N ALA A 155 -5.96 2.92 -18.37
CA ALA A 155 -4.84 3.82 -18.57
C ALA A 155 -4.76 4.28 -20.02
N THR A 156 -4.47 5.56 -20.21
CA THR A 156 -4.34 6.19 -21.52
C THR A 156 -3.10 7.07 -21.54
N ASP A 157 -2.30 6.97 -22.59
CA ASP A 157 -1.21 7.91 -22.88
C ASP A 157 -1.52 8.63 -24.20
N THR A 158 -1.72 9.94 -24.12
CA THR A 158 -2.13 10.74 -25.28
C THR A 158 -0.99 11.02 -26.27
N GLU A 159 0.26 11.04 -25.81
CA GLU A 159 1.41 11.29 -26.69
C GLU A 159 1.81 10.02 -27.44
N GLU A 160 1.81 8.89 -26.74
CA GLU A 160 2.13 7.59 -27.34
C GLU A 160 0.93 6.92 -28.02
N ASN A 161 -0.26 7.49 -27.86
CA ASN A 161 -1.52 6.95 -28.37
C ASN A 161 -1.73 5.48 -27.95
N VAL A 162 -1.62 5.22 -26.64
CA VAL A 162 -1.73 3.88 -26.03
C VAL A 162 -2.93 3.83 -25.09
N GLU A 163 -3.69 2.74 -25.14
CA GLU A 163 -4.76 2.45 -24.19
C GLU A 163 -4.57 1.08 -23.55
N LEU A 164 -4.70 1.01 -22.22
CA LEU A 164 -4.69 -0.21 -21.42
C LEU A 164 -6.00 -0.31 -20.65
N ILE A 165 -6.73 -1.40 -20.87
CA ILE A 165 -7.88 -1.80 -20.05
C ILE A 165 -7.51 -3.10 -19.35
N TRP A 166 -7.64 -3.13 -18.03
CA TRP A 166 -7.27 -4.31 -17.25
C TRP A 166 -8.22 -4.52 -16.08
N CYS A 167 -8.91 -5.66 -16.07
CA CYS A 167 -9.69 -6.10 -14.92
C CYS A 167 -9.01 -7.30 -14.28
N GLN A 168 -8.96 -7.33 -12.94
CA GLN A 168 -8.43 -8.47 -12.19
C GLN A 168 -9.33 -8.86 -11.02
N ASN A 169 -9.41 -10.16 -10.78
CA ASN A 169 -10.09 -10.81 -9.67
C ASN A 169 -9.11 -11.79 -9.03
N PRO A 170 -8.39 -11.39 -7.96
CA PRO A 170 -7.48 -12.26 -7.24
C PRO A 170 -8.26 -13.24 -6.36
N VAL A 171 -8.02 -14.54 -6.53
CA VAL A 171 -8.63 -15.63 -5.76
C VAL A 171 -7.55 -16.38 -4.97
N PRO A 172 -7.24 -15.95 -3.73
CA PRO A 172 -6.23 -16.58 -2.89
C PRO A 172 -6.76 -17.87 -2.25
N ARG A 173 -5.95 -18.94 -2.32
CA ARG A 173 -6.23 -20.24 -1.69
C ARG A 173 -5.09 -20.67 -0.80
N PHE A 174 -5.43 -21.20 0.37
CA PHE A 174 -4.45 -21.80 1.28
C PHE A 174 -4.23 -23.27 0.92
N ASN A 175 -3.00 -23.67 0.62
CA ASN A 175 -2.64 -25.05 0.28
C ASN A 175 -2.00 -25.81 1.47
N GLY A 176 -2.15 -25.30 2.70
CA GLY A 176 -1.58 -25.91 3.91
C GLY A 176 -0.19 -25.37 4.27
N THR A 177 0.71 -25.29 3.30
CA THR A 177 2.07 -24.74 3.50
C THR A 177 2.35 -23.49 2.68
N SER A 178 1.48 -23.17 1.71
CA SER A 178 1.59 -22.02 0.84
C SER A 178 0.25 -21.35 0.63
N ILE A 179 0.30 -20.11 0.15
CA ILE A 179 -0.86 -19.38 -0.37
C ILE A 179 -0.63 -19.21 -1.86
N GLU A 180 -1.59 -19.65 -2.65
CA GLU A 180 -1.58 -19.51 -4.09
C GLU A 180 -2.71 -18.56 -4.49
N THR A 181 -2.39 -17.51 -5.24
CA THR A 181 -3.40 -16.55 -5.70
C THR A 181 -3.59 -16.70 -7.20
N LEU A 182 -4.74 -17.22 -7.60
CA LEU A 182 -5.14 -17.25 -9.00
C LEU A 182 -5.62 -15.85 -9.39
N ILE A 183 -4.97 -15.23 -10.37
CA ILE A 183 -5.38 -13.93 -10.89
C ILE A 183 -6.28 -14.15 -12.11
N LEU A 184 -7.59 -14.06 -11.90
CA LEU A 184 -8.57 -14.09 -12.97
C LEU A 184 -8.73 -12.70 -13.59
N GLY A 185 -9.18 -12.63 -14.84
CA GLY A 185 -9.47 -11.37 -15.51
C GLY A 185 -8.86 -11.28 -16.90
N LYS A 186 -8.86 -10.06 -17.46
CA LYS A 186 -8.39 -9.81 -18.82
C LYS A 186 -7.64 -8.49 -18.86
N ARG A 187 -6.51 -8.50 -19.58
CA ARG A 187 -5.73 -7.32 -19.91
C ARG A 187 -5.76 -7.10 -21.42
N GLN A 188 -6.10 -5.89 -21.84
CA GLN A 188 -6.12 -5.48 -23.24
C GLN A 188 -5.26 -4.23 -23.39
N LEU A 189 -4.19 -4.35 -24.18
CA LEU A 189 -3.33 -3.24 -24.56
C LEU A 189 -3.57 -2.93 -26.04
N ARG A 190 -3.89 -1.67 -26.35
CA ARG A 190 -4.08 -1.16 -27.71
C ARG A 190 -2.97 -0.17 -28.02
N LEU A 191 -2.30 -0.42 -29.13
CA LEU A 191 -1.26 0.43 -29.71
C LEU A 191 -1.80 0.92 -31.05
N HIS A 192 -1.91 2.23 -31.21
CA HIS A 192 -2.52 2.85 -32.39
C HIS A 192 -1.48 3.26 -33.44
#